data_AF-Q6L1T4-F1
#
_entry.id   AF-Q6L1T4-F1
#
_cell.length_a   1.000
_cell.length_b   1.000
_cell.length_c   1.000
_cell.angle_alpha   90.00
_cell.angle_beta   90.00
_cell.angle_gamma   90.00
#
_symmetry.space_group_name_H-M   'P 1'
#
loop_
_entity.id
_entity.type
_entity.pdbx_description
1 polymer ?
#
loop_
_entity_poly.entity_id
_entity_poly.type
_entity_poly.pdbx_seq_one_letter_code
_entity_poly.pdbx_strand_id
1 'polypeptide(L)'
;MYIVRYSEIGIKGERARRKMEGILSYNIKAALESLNINADVIRTRGRIYVMSDNDISDLLKRIFGIKSFSSALMFKFSSIDDIKNIVYRLYNEKVYKKTFGIFAKRAGNHKFTSKDVERIVGDALYKNSNGVDLENPEVPIYIEIRDDKFYVFDRIIPGTGGLPLRSEGSALSLFSGGNDSPLATYMVMKRGSPCDLLFCSFAHPEDTYNMLLSARRLFDKYSYGYDPLIYIIDGTELASRIMERNQKYGNLIFKKLLYLYADNLCSLKNYNAMVTGESIGQVSSQTLENLRSLSHGIDHPILRPLIGFDKDEIVSKSRELGIFEYNHLGEFCSIVSKRPGVRVSVDELNNEMRYYNIDLMKTSLVLKYSEINNYINAMKSSFIRDIPDDAVVMDLRPASDYIKWHLNGSLNIDVKNLKNMNFDKDKTYVFYCRKGLNSAYAASILRKNGINAYYTTENNVKRLKPNSL
;
A
#
# COMPACT_ATOMS: atom_id res chain seq x y z
N MET A 1 7.46 -26.51 -6.29
CA MET A 1 6.01 -26.16 -6.25
C MET A 1 5.66 -25.68 -4.86
N TYR A 2 4.76 -24.71 -4.75
CA TYR A 2 4.19 -24.23 -3.49
C TYR A 2 2.72 -24.59 -3.37
N ILE A 3 2.31 -25.06 -2.19
CA ILE A 3 0.91 -25.29 -1.82
C ILE A 3 0.45 -24.09 -1.01
N VAL A 4 -0.45 -23.29 -1.56
CA VAL A 4 -0.99 -22.10 -0.92
C VAL A 4 -2.34 -22.43 -0.26
N ARG A 5 -2.43 -22.08 1.03
CA ARG A 5 -3.60 -22.27 1.88
C ARG A 5 -4.12 -20.89 2.30
N TYR A 6 -5.43 -20.71 2.28
CA TYR A 6 -6.07 -19.43 2.56
C TYR A 6 -7.09 -19.54 3.70
N SER A 7 -7.23 -18.46 4.48
CA SER A 7 -8.15 -18.31 5.63
C SER A 7 -9.41 -17.56 5.21
N GLU A 8 -10.51 -17.74 5.96
CA GLU A 8 -11.77 -16.95 5.85
C GLU A 8 -12.56 -17.07 4.52
N ILE A 9 -11.90 -17.40 3.40
CA ILE A 9 -12.52 -17.64 2.09
C ILE A 9 -13.45 -18.87 2.16
N GLY A 10 -13.09 -19.89 2.94
CA GLY A 10 -13.84 -21.15 3.06
C GLY A 10 -15.14 -21.10 3.88
N ILE A 11 -15.41 -20.00 4.58
CA ILE A 11 -16.60 -19.82 5.43
C ILE A 11 -17.77 -19.23 4.63
N LYS A 12 -17.49 -18.58 3.49
CA LYS A 12 -18.51 -17.97 2.62
C LYS A 12 -19.10 -19.01 1.64
N GLY A 13 -20.33 -18.76 1.17
CA GLY A 13 -20.99 -19.63 0.17
C GLY A 13 -20.15 -19.86 -1.10
N GLU A 14 -20.41 -20.93 -1.84
CA GLU A 14 -19.54 -21.41 -2.93
C GLU A 14 -19.19 -20.33 -3.98
N ARG A 15 -20.16 -19.49 -4.36
CA ARG A 15 -19.94 -18.39 -5.31
C ARG A 15 -18.93 -17.36 -4.78
N ALA A 16 -19.06 -16.95 -3.53
CA ALA A 16 -18.15 -16.00 -2.88
C ALA A 16 -16.75 -16.59 -2.76
N ARG A 17 -16.66 -17.89 -2.40
CA ARG A 17 -15.39 -18.63 -2.34
C ARG A 17 -14.66 -18.60 -3.69
N ARG A 18 -15.35 -18.97 -4.77
CA ARG A 18 -14.77 -18.99 -6.13
C ARG A 18 -14.30 -17.60 -6.59
N LYS A 19 -15.03 -16.54 -6.23
CA LYS A 19 -14.63 -15.15 -6.52
C LYS A 19 -13.33 -14.80 -5.79
N MET A 20 -13.26 -15.05 -4.49
CA MET A 20 -12.08 -14.75 -3.68
C MET A 20 -10.84 -15.56 -4.08
N GLU A 21 -11.00 -16.85 -4.37
CA GLU A 21 -9.92 -17.68 -4.92
C GLU A 21 -9.40 -17.11 -6.25
N GLY A 22 -10.28 -16.56 -7.10
CA GLY A 22 -9.89 -15.93 -8.36
C GLY A 22 -9.09 -14.65 -8.16
N ILE A 23 -9.54 -13.80 -7.25
CA ILE A 23 -8.81 -12.58 -6.86
C ILE A 23 -7.44 -12.95 -6.27
N LEU A 24 -7.38 -13.92 -5.36
CA LEU A 24 -6.12 -14.34 -4.76
C LEU A 24 -5.13 -14.87 -5.80
N SER A 25 -5.58 -15.70 -6.73
CA SER A 25 -4.72 -16.17 -7.82
C SER A 25 -4.26 -15.04 -8.74
N TYR A 26 -5.12 -14.07 -9.04
CA TYR A 26 -4.72 -12.88 -9.78
C TYR A 26 -3.65 -12.08 -9.04
N ASN A 27 -3.83 -11.85 -7.74
CA ASN A 27 -2.86 -11.11 -6.92
C ASN A 27 -1.52 -11.85 -6.83
N ILE A 28 -1.52 -13.19 -6.74
CA ILE A 28 -0.29 -14.00 -6.80
C ILE A 28 0.42 -13.82 -8.15
N LYS A 29 -0.32 -13.88 -9.26
CA LYS A 29 0.26 -13.67 -10.61
C LYS A 29 0.84 -12.27 -10.75
N ALA A 30 0.11 -11.23 -10.36
CA ALA A 30 0.58 -9.86 -10.40
C ALA A 30 1.85 -9.66 -9.56
N ALA A 31 1.96 -10.34 -8.41
CA ALA A 31 3.16 -10.31 -7.59
C ALA A 31 4.37 -10.94 -8.29
N LEU A 32 4.16 -12.09 -8.96
CA LEU A 32 5.21 -12.77 -9.74
C LEU A 32 5.67 -11.92 -10.92
N GLU A 33 4.73 -11.32 -11.66
CA GLU A 33 4.99 -10.42 -12.79
C GLU A 33 5.80 -9.18 -12.34
N SER A 34 5.51 -8.62 -11.16
CA SER A 34 6.24 -7.45 -10.64
C SER A 34 7.74 -7.71 -10.41
N LEU A 35 8.14 -8.98 -10.30
CA LEU A 35 9.53 -9.41 -10.14
C LEU A 35 10.07 -10.17 -11.37
N ASN A 36 9.33 -10.18 -12.49
CA ASN A 36 9.66 -10.93 -13.70
C ASN A 36 9.90 -12.43 -13.45
N ILE A 37 9.18 -13.03 -12.50
CA ILE A 37 9.28 -14.45 -12.18
C ILE A 37 8.28 -15.23 -13.03
N ASN A 38 8.78 -16.11 -13.91
CA ASN A 38 7.93 -17.01 -14.68
C ASN A 38 7.48 -18.18 -13.80
N ALA A 39 6.17 -18.27 -13.52
CA ALA A 39 5.60 -19.30 -12.67
C ALA A 39 4.11 -19.53 -12.96
N ASP A 40 3.67 -20.79 -12.94
CA ASP A 40 2.27 -21.14 -13.15
C ASP A 40 1.47 -21.10 -11.85
N VAL A 41 0.30 -20.46 -11.88
CA VAL A 41 -0.64 -20.43 -10.75
C VAL A 41 -1.88 -21.25 -11.10
N ILE A 42 -2.00 -22.42 -10.46
CA ILE A 42 -3.06 -23.41 -10.73
C ILE A 42 -4.07 -23.38 -9.59
N ARG A 43 -5.33 -23.12 -9.93
CA ARG A 43 -6.46 -23.15 -9.00
C ARG A 43 -7.10 -24.54 -9.00
N THR A 44 -7.28 -25.11 -7.81
CA THR A 44 -8.05 -26.34 -7.63
C THR A 44 -9.07 -26.15 -6.51
N ARG A 45 -9.91 -27.17 -6.26
CA ARG A 45 -10.90 -27.12 -5.18
C ARG A 45 -10.20 -27.08 -3.81
N GLY A 46 -10.18 -25.89 -3.20
CA GLY A 46 -9.68 -25.67 -1.84
C GLY A 46 -8.17 -25.44 -1.71
N ARG A 47 -7.42 -25.36 -2.83
CA ARG A 47 -5.98 -25.03 -2.85
C ARG A 47 -5.62 -24.19 -4.08
N ILE A 48 -4.54 -23.43 -3.95
CA ILE A 48 -3.83 -22.83 -5.08
C ILE A 48 -2.42 -23.43 -5.07
N TYR A 49 -1.94 -23.86 -6.24
CA TYR A 49 -0.57 -24.32 -6.44
C TYR A 49 0.19 -23.28 -7.23
N VAL A 50 1.45 -23.04 -6.85
CA VAL A 50 2.36 -22.17 -7.61
C VAL A 50 3.57 -22.98 -8.05
N MET A 51 3.76 -23.14 -9.35
CA MET A 51 4.89 -23.83 -9.95
C MET A 51 5.98 -22.80 -10.25
N SER A 52 7.05 -22.80 -9.48
CA SER A 52 8.18 -21.89 -9.62
C SER A 52 9.46 -22.65 -9.36
N ASP A 53 10.48 -22.38 -10.17
CA ASP A 53 11.85 -22.84 -9.96
C ASP A 53 12.62 -21.92 -9.00
N ASN A 54 12.15 -20.68 -8.82
CA ASN A 54 12.69 -19.71 -7.88
C ASN A 54 12.06 -19.86 -6.48
N ASP A 55 12.82 -19.52 -5.43
CA ASP A 55 12.23 -19.37 -4.09
C ASP A 55 11.39 -18.09 -4.01
N ILE A 56 10.07 -18.27 -3.93
CA ILE A 56 9.09 -17.18 -3.86
C ILE A 56 8.49 -17.02 -2.45
N SER A 57 9.12 -17.60 -1.43
CA SER A 57 8.56 -17.62 -0.07
C SER A 57 8.31 -16.22 0.47
N ASP A 58 9.24 -15.29 0.30
CA ASP A 58 9.09 -13.92 0.80
C ASP A 58 8.02 -13.12 0.04
N LEU A 59 7.80 -13.43 -1.23
CA LEU A 59 6.70 -12.87 -2.02
C LEU A 59 5.35 -13.35 -1.49
N LEU A 60 5.19 -14.68 -1.33
CA LEU A 60 3.97 -15.30 -0.82
C LEU A 60 3.62 -14.85 0.61
N LYS A 61 4.63 -14.58 1.46
CA LYS A 61 4.41 -14.02 2.81
C LYS A 61 3.64 -12.70 2.78
N ARG A 62 3.80 -11.87 1.74
CA ARG A 62 3.28 -10.50 1.67
C ARG A 62 1.94 -10.37 0.94
N ILE A 63 1.40 -11.46 0.41
CA ILE A 63 0.11 -11.43 -0.31
C ILE A 63 -1.05 -11.66 0.68
N PHE A 64 -1.95 -10.67 0.77
CA PHE A 64 -3.17 -10.77 1.56
C PHE A 64 -4.07 -11.93 1.09
N GLY A 65 -4.68 -12.63 2.04
CA GLY A 65 -5.49 -13.83 1.80
C GLY A 65 -4.73 -15.15 1.95
N ILE A 66 -3.39 -15.15 1.87
CA ILE A 66 -2.58 -16.35 2.12
C ILE A 66 -2.44 -16.57 3.62
N LYS A 67 -3.08 -17.62 4.15
CA LYS A 67 -2.95 -18.05 5.55
C LYS A 67 -1.58 -18.69 5.79
N SER A 68 -1.21 -19.62 4.93
CA SER A 68 0.08 -20.28 4.98
C SER A 68 0.41 -20.93 3.65
N PHE A 69 1.66 -21.27 3.45
CA PHE A 69 2.11 -21.99 2.28
C PHE A 69 3.27 -22.93 2.61
N SER A 70 3.53 -23.89 1.71
CA SER A 70 4.62 -24.85 1.86
C SER A 70 5.25 -25.13 0.51
N SER A 71 6.58 -25.12 0.42
CA SER A 71 7.26 -25.75 -0.71
C SER A 71 7.10 -27.26 -0.57
N ALA A 72 6.56 -27.91 -1.60
CA ALA A 72 6.17 -29.31 -1.56
C ALA A 72 6.57 -30.05 -2.84
N LEU A 73 6.85 -31.33 -2.66
CA LEU A 73 7.00 -32.29 -3.74
C LEU A 73 5.68 -33.03 -3.93
N MET A 74 5.31 -33.29 -5.18
CA MET A 74 4.07 -33.96 -5.55
C MET A 74 4.36 -35.24 -6.31
N PHE A 75 3.66 -36.29 -5.92
CA PHE A 75 3.81 -37.62 -6.47
C PHE A 75 2.43 -38.25 -6.66
N LYS A 76 2.33 -39.14 -7.65
CA LYS A 76 1.19 -40.06 -7.76
C LYS A 76 1.45 -41.29 -6.90
N PHE A 77 0.38 -41.93 -6.45
CA PHE A 77 0.45 -43.18 -5.69
C PHE A 77 -0.72 -44.09 -6.05
N SER A 78 -0.52 -45.40 -5.96
CA SER A 78 -1.58 -46.41 -6.11
C SER A 78 -1.83 -47.19 -4.81
N SER A 79 -0.84 -47.20 -3.91
CA SER A 79 -0.90 -47.86 -2.61
C SER A 79 -0.31 -47.00 -1.49
N ILE A 80 -0.61 -47.35 -0.24
CA ILE A 80 0.02 -46.73 0.93
C ILE A 80 1.53 -47.03 0.99
N ASP A 81 1.96 -48.16 0.44
CA ASP A 81 3.38 -48.53 0.34
C ASP A 81 4.16 -47.63 -0.60
N ASP A 82 3.54 -47.12 -1.67
CA ASP A 82 4.17 -46.14 -2.56
C ASP A 82 4.52 -44.86 -1.80
N ILE A 83 3.58 -44.37 -0.98
CA ILE A 83 3.77 -43.19 -0.13
C ILE A 83 4.93 -43.44 0.84
N LYS A 84 4.91 -44.59 1.53
CA LYS A 84 5.98 -45.02 2.45
C LYS A 84 7.35 -45.00 1.77
N ASN A 85 7.48 -45.66 0.62
CA ASN A 85 8.75 -45.82 -0.07
C ASN A 85 9.30 -44.48 -0.57
N ILE A 86 8.44 -43.60 -1.09
CA ILE A 86 8.85 -42.28 -1.57
C ILE A 86 9.25 -41.39 -0.38
N VAL A 87 8.45 -41.33 0.68
CA VAL A 87 8.77 -40.50 1.87
C VAL A 87 10.04 -41.00 2.54
N TYR A 88 10.22 -42.32 2.67
CA TYR A 88 11.45 -42.91 3.17
C TYR A 88 12.67 -42.44 2.38
N ARG A 89 12.62 -42.53 1.04
CA ARG A 89 13.70 -42.08 0.16
C ARG A 89 14.06 -40.60 0.36
N LEU A 90 13.07 -39.75 0.60
CA LEU A 90 13.25 -38.30 0.71
C LEU A 90 13.74 -37.84 2.10
N TYR A 91 13.41 -38.58 3.16
CA TYR A 91 13.58 -38.11 4.54
C TYR A 91 14.44 -39.01 5.42
N ASN A 92 14.78 -40.23 5.01
CA ASN A 92 15.56 -41.16 5.84
C ASN A 92 16.89 -40.56 6.33
N GLU A 93 17.63 -39.86 5.46
CA GLU A 93 18.86 -39.18 5.86
C GLU A 93 18.59 -37.93 6.70
N LYS A 94 17.49 -37.21 6.42
CA LYS A 94 17.13 -35.99 7.15
C LYS A 94 16.78 -36.26 8.61
N VAL A 95 16.19 -37.42 8.90
CA VAL A 95 15.82 -37.84 10.26
C VAL A 95 16.97 -38.51 11.02
N TYR A 96 18.14 -38.69 10.40
CA TYR A 96 19.26 -39.40 11.03
C TYR A 96 19.67 -38.74 12.35
N LYS A 97 19.60 -39.50 13.45
CA LYS A 97 19.87 -39.03 14.82
C LYS A 97 19.06 -37.78 15.23
N LYS A 98 17.83 -37.64 14.72
CA LYS A 98 16.91 -36.56 15.08
C LYS A 98 15.54 -37.09 15.45
N THR A 99 14.78 -36.33 16.23
CA THR A 99 13.36 -36.60 16.41
C THR A 99 12.57 -36.18 15.17
N PHE A 100 11.49 -36.90 14.86
CA PHE A 100 10.64 -36.59 13.71
C PHE A 100 9.17 -36.81 14.03
N GLY A 101 8.29 -36.18 13.25
CA GLY A 101 6.85 -36.34 13.39
C GLY A 101 6.18 -36.42 12.02
N ILE A 102 5.29 -37.41 11.84
CA ILE A 102 4.50 -37.55 10.60
C ILE A 102 3.11 -36.99 10.83
N PHE A 103 2.68 -36.07 9.96
CA PHE A 103 1.38 -35.42 10.05
C PHE A 103 0.64 -35.56 8.72
N ALA A 104 -0.32 -36.49 8.66
CA ALA A 104 -1.04 -36.79 7.43
C ALA A 104 -2.44 -36.16 7.41
N LYS A 105 -2.80 -35.51 6.30
CA LYS A 105 -4.16 -35.04 6.03
C LYS A 105 -4.68 -35.62 4.73
N ARG A 106 -5.93 -36.07 4.73
CA ARG A 106 -6.56 -36.70 3.58
C ARG A 106 -7.82 -35.95 3.14
N ALA A 107 -7.98 -35.77 1.83
CA ALA A 107 -9.21 -35.31 1.22
C ALA A 107 -9.59 -36.26 0.07
N GLY A 108 -10.85 -36.69 -0.01
CA GLY A 108 -11.31 -37.69 -1.00
C GLY A 108 -11.48 -39.09 -0.40
N ASN A 109 -11.82 -40.07 -1.24
CA ASN A 109 -12.18 -41.43 -0.80
C ASN A 109 -11.00 -42.41 -0.94
N HIS A 110 -10.59 -43.02 0.17
CA HIS A 110 -9.43 -43.92 0.23
C HIS A 110 -9.69 -45.06 1.20
N LYS A 111 -9.09 -46.23 0.95
CA LYS A 111 -9.22 -47.44 1.79
C LYS A 111 -8.39 -47.39 3.09
N PHE A 112 -7.68 -46.30 3.34
CA PHE A 112 -6.84 -46.09 4.52
C PHE A 112 -7.12 -44.73 5.17
N THR A 113 -6.74 -44.59 6.42
CA THR A 113 -6.87 -43.36 7.21
C THR A 113 -5.56 -42.56 7.21
N SER A 114 -5.61 -41.29 7.62
CA SER A 114 -4.38 -40.53 7.89
C SER A 114 -3.48 -41.22 8.91
N LYS A 115 -4.07 -41.85 9.93
CA LYS A 115 -3.35 -42.55 11.00
C LYS A 115 -2.59 -43.77 10.48
N ASP A 116 -3.16 -44.49 9.51
CA ASP A 116 -2.47 -45.61 8.87
C ASP A 116 -1.22 -45.14 8.13
N VAL A 117 -1.31 -44.01 7.42
CA VAL A 117 -0.16 -43.40 6.73
C VAL A 117 0.90 -42.95 7.74
N GLU A 118 0.50 -42.24 8.79
CA GLU A 118 1.41 -41.80 9.87
C GLU A 118 2.16 -42.99 10.47
N ARG A 119 1.46 -44.09 10.77
CA ARG A 119 2.05 -45.29 11.35
C ARG A 119 3.04 -45.99 10.41
N ILE A 120 2.63 -46.26 9.17
CA ILE A 120 3.46 -47.01 8.21
C ILE A 120 4.71 -46.22 7.80
N VAL A 121 4.55 -44.92 7.54
CA VAL A 121 5.68 -44.03 7.21
C VAL A 121 6.59 -43.86 8.43
N GLY A 122 6.00 -43.69 9.61
CA GLY A 122 6.73 -43.56 10.87
C GLY A 122 7.61 -44.78 11.17
N ASP A 123 7.03 -45.98 11.05
CA ASP A 123 7.76 -47.24 11.27
C ASP A 123 8.96 -47.39 10.32
N ALA A 124 8.80 -47.00 9.04
CA ALA A 124 9.86 -47.04 8.06
C ALA A 124 11.04 -46.10 8.40
N LEU A 125 10.76 -44.93 8.97
CA LEU A 125 11.78 -43.93 9.32
C LEU A 125 12.38 -44.13 10.72
N TYR A 126 11.70 -44.87 11.59
CA TYR A 126 12.05 -44.99 13.01
C TYR A 126 13.48 -45.49 13.25
N LYS A 127 13.88 -46.55 12.53
CA LYS A 127 15.17 -47.26 12.75
C LYS A 127 16.40 -46.37 12.68
N ASN A 128 16.36 -45.31 11.88
CA ASN A 128 17.50 -44.42 11.65
C ASN A 128 17.39 -43.09 12.43
N SER A 129 16.31 -42.90 13.20
CA SER A 129 16.01 -41.67 13.93
C SER A 129 16.36 -41.76 15.43
N ASN A 130 16.22 -40.65 16.16
CA ASN A 130 16.27 -40.63 17.63
C ASN A 130 14.88 -40.80 18.28
N GLY A 131 13.85 -41.16 17.50
CA GLY A 131 12.49 -41.38 17.98
C GLY A 131 11.46 -40.43 17.38
N VAL A 132 10.19 -40.63 17.76
CA VAL A 132 9.06 -39.84 17.29
C VAL A 132 8.69 -38.78 18.32
N ASP A 133 8.56 -37.54 17.87
CA ASP A 133 8.00 -36.43 18.65
C ASP A 133 6.84 -35.82 17.85
N LEU A 134 5.65 -35.80 18.46
CA LEU A 134 4.43 -35.27 17.83
C LEU A 134 4.12 -33.83 18.24
N GLU A 135 4.84 -33.29 19.22
CA GLU A 135 4.65 -31.94 19.74
C GLU A 135 5.68 -30.97 19.15
N ASN A 136 6.97 -31.32 19.22
CA ASN A 136 8.07 -30.47 18.73
C ASN A 136 9.19 -31.26 18.03
N PRO A 137 8.89 -31.96 16.93
CA PRO A 137 9.90 -32.70 16.18
C PRO A 137 10.95 -31.78 15.55
N GLU A 138 12.21 -32.21 15.58
CA GLU A 138 13.29 -31.56 14.81
C GLU A 138 13.03 -31.65 13.30
N VAL A 139 12.36 -32.72 12.85
CA VAL A 139 11.99 -32.94 11.45
C VAL A 139 10.48 -33.24 11.35
N PRO A 140 9.62 -32.20 11.25
CA PRO A 140 8.21 -32.42 10.93
C PRO A 140 8.05 -32.79 9.45
N ILE A 141 7.32 -33.85 9.15
CA ILE A 141 7.01 -34.31 7.80
C ILE A 141 5.51 -34.31 7.62
N TYR A 142 5.03 -33.41 6.77
CA TYR A 142 3.62 -33.27 6.47
C TYR A 142 3.29 -33.96 5.15
N ILE A 143 2.20 -34.73 5.15
CA ILE A 143 1.71 -35.43 3.97
C ILE A 143 0.26 -34.99 3.73
N GLU A 144 -0.01 -34.31 2.61
CA GLU A 144 -1.38 -34.01 2.18
C GLU A 144 -1.76 -34.96 1.03
N ILE A 145 -2.78 -35.79 1.21
CA ILE A 145 -3.25 -36.78 0.24
C ILE A 145 -4.56 -36.29 -0.36
N ARG A 146 -4.64 -36.26 -1.70
CA ARG A 146 -5.80 -35.84 -2.47
C ARG A 146 -5.94 -36.68 -3.72
N ASP A 147 -7.05 -37.40 -3.81
CA ASP A 147 -7.36 -38.28 -4.94
C ASP A 147 -6.21 -39.27 -5.23
N ASP A 148 -5.61 -39.27 -6.42
CA ASP A 148 -4.49 -40.16 -6.82
C ASP A 148 -3.09 -39.57 -6.52
N LYS A 149 -3.02 -38.44 -5.82
CA LYS A 149 -1.77 -37.70 -5.55
C LYS A 149 -1.54 -37.47 -4.07
N PHE A 150 -0.27 -37.42 -3.68
CA PHE A 150 0.12 -36.91 -2.40
C PHE A 150 1.20 -35.84 -2.53
N TYR A 151 1.24 -34.98 -1.53
CA TYR A 151 2.13 -33.87 -1.41
C TYR A 151 2.91 -34.01 -0.11
N VAL A 152 4.24 -33.92 -0.18
CA VAL A 152 5.10 -34.00 1.01
C VAL A 152 5.91 -32.72 1.16
N PHE A 153 5.97 -32.21 2.39
CA PHE A 153 6.69 -30.98 2.75
C PHE A 153 7.09 -31.02 4.23
N ASP A 154 8.10 -30.24 4.61
CA ASP A 154 8.64 -30.20 5.98
C ASP A 154 8.47 -28.83 6.66
N ARG A 155 7.86 -27.86 5.99
CA ARG A 155 7.62 -26.53 6.55
C ARG A 155 6.24 -26.01 6.21
N ILE A 156 5.61 -25.36 7.19
CA ILE A 156 4.39 -24.56 7.00
C ILE A 156 4.77 -23.13 7.32
N ILE A 157 4.91 -22.31 6.28
CA ILE A 157 5.30 -20.92 6.43
C ILE A 157 4.01 -20.09 6.56
N PRO A 158 3.85 -19.29 7.63
CA PRO A 158 2.71 -18.40 7.76
C PRO A 158 2.76 -17.31 6.68
N GLY A 159 1.60 -17.03 6.08
CA GLY A 159 1.42 -15.85 5.23
C GLY A 159 0.84 -14.69 6.01
N THR A 160 0.56 -13.58 5.34
CA THR A 160 -0.04 -12.39 5.98
C THR A 160 -1.45 -12.67 6.54
N GLY A 161 -2.16 -13.66 6.02
CA GLY A 161 -3.56 -13.94 6.34
C GLY A 161 -4.49 -12.86 5.78
N GLY A 162 -5.65 -12.67 6.44
CA GLY A 162 -6.65 -11.70 5.99
C GLY A 162 -7.44 -12.16 4.77
N LEU A 163 -7.95 -11.20 4.00
CA LEU A 163 -8.74 -11.44 2.78
C LEU A 163 -7.97 -10.98 1.53
N PRO A 164 -8.18 -11.60 0.36
CA PRO A 164 -7.53 -11.15 -0.87
C PRO A 164 -7.85 -9.67 -1.15
N LEU A 165 -6.83 -8.86 -1.42
CA LEU A 165 -7.01 -7.45 -1.79
C LEU A 165 -7.97 -7.32 -2.98
N ARG A 166 -8.94 -6.39 -2.92
CA ARG A 166 -10.07 -6.21 -3.86
C ARG A 166 -11.24 -7.19 -3.69
N SER A 167 -11.27 -7.96 -2.61
CA SER A 167 -12.43 -8.82 -2.30
C SER A 167 -13.57 -8.09 -1.58
N GLU A 168 -13.27 -6.94 -0.96
CA GLU A 168 -14.23 -6.07 -0.28
C GLU A 168 -14.25 -4.66 -0.92
N GLY A 169 -15.12 -3.77 -0.43
CA GLY A 169 -15.30 -2.40 -0.95
C GLY A 169 -14.04 -1.53 -0.81
N SER A 170 -13.90 -0.51 -1.67
CA SER A 170 -12.75 0.38 -1.69
C SER A 170 -12.83 1.44 -0.59
N ALA A 171 -11.68 1.93 -0.13
CA ALA A 171 -11.59 2.98 0.86
C ALA A 171 -10.61 4.08 0.43
N LEU A 172 -10.82 5.29 0.94
CA LEU A 172 -9.91 6.42 0.76
C LEU A 172 -9.11 6.63 2.05
N SER A 173 -7.81 6.39 2.01
CA SER A 173 -6.94 6.57 3.17
C SER A 173 -6.41 7.99 3.27
N LEU A 174 -6.71 8.65 4.39
CA LEU A 174 -6.14 9.94 4.77
C LEU A 174 -4.70 9.70 5.22
N PHE A 175 -3.79 9.92 4.27
CA PHE A 175 -2.42 9.47 4.36
C PHE A 175 -1.48 10.62 4.76
N SER A 176 -0.36 10.28 5.38
CA SER A 176 0.69 11.22 5.82
C SER A 176 2.07 10.56 5.70
N GLY A 177 3.13 11.35 5.85
CA GLY A 177 4.51 10.82 5.84
C GLY A 177 4.92 10.08 7.12
N GLY A 178 4.05 10.01 8.14
CA GLY A 178 4.32 9.32 9.41
C GLY A 178 4.13 7.80 9.35
N ASN A 179 4.20 7.12 10.49
CA ASN A 179 4.05 5.65 10.60
C ASN A 179 2.59 5.20 10.74
N ASP A 180 1.74 6.06 11.31
CA ASP A 180 0.40 5.70 11.74
C ASP A 180 -0.55 5.49 10.54
N SER A 181 -0.57 6.41 9.58
CA SER A 181 -1.45 6.29 8.41
C SER A 181 -1.05 5.17 7.44
N PRO A 182 0.24 4.85 7.17
CA PRO A 182 0.61 3.62 6.46
C PRO A 182 0.14 2.35 7.17
N LEU A 183 0.31 2.26 8.50
CA LEU A 183 -0.10 1.08 9.25
C LEU A 183 -1.63 0.91 9.25
N ALA A 184 -2.38 2.00 9.45
CA ALA A 184 -3.84 1.98 9.35
C ALA A 184 -4.31 1.55 7.95
N THR A 185 -3.68 2.08 6.90
CA THR A 185 -3.96 1.69 5.51
C THR A 185 -3.71 0.20 5.29
N TYR A 186 -2.57 -0.30 5.76
CA TYR A 186 -2.23 -1.73 5.71
C TYR A 186 -3.28 -2.60 6.40
N MET A 187 -3.75 -2.21 7.59
CA MET A 187 -4.74 -2.99 8.36
C MET A 187 -6.07 -3.11 7.63
N VAL A 188 -6.51 -2.06 6.94
CA VAL A 188 -7.72 -2.10 6.10
C VAL A 188 -7.50 -2.91 4.83
N MET A 189 -6.35 -2.74 4.15
CA MET A 189 -5.98 -3.55 2.99
C MET A 189 -5.94 -5.05 3.31
N LYS A 190 -5.46 -5.42 4.50
CA LYS A 190 -5.45 -6.79 5.01
C LYS A 190 -6.85 -7.40 5.12
N ARG A 191 -7.88 -6.59 5.27
CA ARG A 191 -9.29 -7.02 5.28
C ARG A 191 -9.90 -7.05 3.87
N GLY A 192 -9.09 -6.95 2.81
CA GLY A 192 -9.53 -7.14 1.42
C GLY A 192 -10.00 -5.87 0.72
N SER A 193 -10.01 -4.73 1.42
CA SER A 193 -10.40 -3.43 0.88
C SER A 193 -9.24 -2.73 0.19
N PRO A 194 -9.32 -2.42 -1.13
CA PRO A 194 -8.30 -1.63 -1.80
C PRO A 194 -8.35 -0.18 -1.31
N CYS A 195 -7.19 0.41 -1.05
CA CYS A 195 -7.07 1.78 -0.55
C CYS A 195 -6.36 2.68 -1.55
N ASP A 196 -7.03 3.77 -1.93
CA ASP A 196 -6.38 4.93 -2.56
C ASP A 196 -5.98 5.93 -1.49
N LEU A 197 -5.05 6.84 -1.80
CA LEU A 197 -4.49 7.77 -0.81
C LEU A 197 -4.97 9.20 -1.07
N LEU A 198 -5.29 9.93 0.00
CA LEU A 198 -5.48 11.38 -0.01
C LEU A 198 -4.48 12.01 0.95
N PHE A 199 -3.62 12.89 0.42
CA PHE A 199 -2.61 13.63 1.17
C PHE A 199 -2.77 15.13 0.98
N CYS A 200 -2.76 15.89 2.08
CA CYS A 200 -2.73 17.34 2.07
C CYS A 200 -1.31 17.86 2.31
N SER A 201 -0.76 18.57 1.34
CA SER A 201 0.55 19.20 1.41
C SER A 201 0.44 20.64 1.89
N PHE A 202 1.34 21.03 2.80
CA PHE A 202 1.54 22.40 3.30
C PHE A 202 2.93 22.93 2.98
N ALA A 203 3.89 22.05 2.72
CA ALA A 203 5.30 22.37 2.53
C ALA A 203 5.85 21.68 1.28
N HIS A 204 5.06 21.72 0.20
CA HIS A 204 5.49 21.19 -1.09
C HIS A 204 6.84 21.80 -1.53
N PRO A 205 7.83 21.01 -2.03
CA PRO A 205 7.78 19.58 -2.37
C PRO A 205 8.18 18.59 -1.27
N GLU A 206 8.72 19.06 -0.15
CA GLU A 206 9.40 18.21 0.83
C GLU A 206 8.45 17.20 1.50
N ASP A 207 7.32 17.68 1.99
CA ASP A 207 6.31 16.84 2.65
C ASP A 207 5.70 15.79 1.69
N THR A 208 5.55 16.19 0.43
CA THR A 208 5.00 15.36 -0.63
C THR A 208 5.98 14.27 -1.00
N TYR A 209 7.26 14.60 -1.14
CA TYR A 209 8.32 13.62 -1.39
C TYR A 209 8.36 12.56 -0.28
N ASN A 210 8.34 12.98 0.99
CA ASN A 210 8.32 12.06 2.13
C ASN A 210 7.07 11.18 2.14
N MET A 211 5.90 11.75 1.84
CA MET A 211 4.66 10.99 1.70
C MET A 211 4.76 9.94 0.59
N LEU A 212 5.29 10.28 -0.59
CA LEU A 212 5.47 9.34 -1.70
C LEU A 212 6.44 8.21 -1.35
N LEU A 213 7.53 8.49 -0.62
CA LEU A 213 8.41 7.44 -0.10
C LEU A 213 7.68 6.49 0.85
N SER A 214 6.81 7.02 1.71
CA SER A 214 5.99 6.23 2.63
C SER A 214 4.96 5.36 1.90
N ALA A 215 4.25 5.93 0.92
CA ALA A 215 3.35 5.19 0.04
C ALA A 215 4.08 4.08 -0.70
N ARG A 216 5.29 4.35 -1.21
CA ARG A 216 6.13 3.36 -1.89
C ARG A 216 6.51 2.19 -1.00
N ARG A 217 6.94 2.44 0.25
CA ARG A 217 7.26 1.36 1.22
C ARG A 217 6.08 0.42 1.46
N LEU A 218 4.87 0.96 1.53
CA LEU A 218 3.64 0.19 1.72
C LEU A 218 3.26 -0.59 0.45
N PHE A 219 3.14 0.09 -0.68
CA PHE A 219 2.58 -0.48 -1.90
C PHE A 219 3.54 -1.43 -2.63
N ASP A 220 4.86 -1.20 -2.60
CA ASP A 220 5.87 -2.15 -3.11
C ASP A 220 5.71 -3.56 -2.50
N LYS A 221 5.15 -3.64 -1.30
CA LYS A 221 5.05 -4.88 -0.54
C LYS A 221 3.65 -5.47 -0.53
N TYR A 222 2.60 -4.65 -0.55
CA TYR A 222 1.27 -5.10 -0.12
C TYR A 222 0.13 -4.73 -1.08
N SER A 223 0.38 -4.08 -2.23
CA SER A 223 -0.67 -3.73 -3.19
C SER A 223 -0.78 -4.66 -4.41
N TYR A 224 -0.23 -5.87 -4.36
CA TYR A 224 -0.26 -6.79 -5.52
C TYR A 224 -1.68 -6.99 -6.08
N GLY A 225 -1.84 -6.80 -7.39
CA GLY A 225 -3.13 -6.86 -8.09
C GLY A 225 -3.96 -5.57 -8.01
N TYR A 226 -3.40 -4.49 -7.48
CA TYR A 226 -4.02 -3.17 -7.41
C TYR A 226 -2.99 -2.06 -7.69
N ASP A 227 -3.37 -1.05 -8.46
CA ASP A 227 -2.55 0.13 -8.76
C ASP A 227 -3.22 1.36 -8.12
N PRO A 228 -2.88 1.68 -6.85
CA PRO A 228 -3.54 2.76 -6.10
C PRO A 228 -3.47 4.12 -6.79
N LEU A 229 -4.53 4.90 -6.66
CA LEU A 229 -4.51 6.34 -6.93
C LEU A 229 -4.01 7.10 -5.69
N ILE A 230 -3.25 8.16 -5.94
CA ILE A 230 -2.74 9.07 -4.92
C ILE A 230 -3.20 10.48 -5.28
N TYR A 231 -4.11 11.01 -4.47
CA TYR A 231 -4.62 12.38 -4.54
C TYR A 231 -3.77 13.27 -3.64
N ILE A 232 -3.19 14.31 -4.21
CA ILE A 232 -2.44 15.33 -3.49
C ILE A 232 -3.22 16.63 -3.58
N ILE A 233 -3.55 17.19 -2.42
CA ILE A 233 -4.23 18.47 -2.29
C ILE A 233 -3.27 19.51 -1.71
N ASP A 234 -3.36 20.75 -2.20
CA ASP A 234 -2.61 21.89 -1.68
C ASP A 234 -3.43 22.57 -0.57
N GLY A 235 -2.92 22.57 0.65
CA GLY A 235 -3.51 23.21 1.82
C GLY A 235 -2.83 24.52 2.23
N THR A 236 -1.92 25.07 1.42
CA THR A 236 -1.15 26.26 1.80
C THR A 236 -2.02 27.48 2.10
N GLU A 237 -3.06 27.72 1.29
CA GLU A 237 -4.02 28.81 1.54
C GLU A 237 -4.77 28.63 2.87
N LEU A 238 -5.19 27.39 3.19
CA LEU A 238 -5.80 27.07 4.47
C LEU A 238 -4.85 27.35 5.64
N ALA A 239 -3.60 26.90 5.55
CA ALA A 239 -2.60 27.14 6.59
C ALA A 239 -2.38 28.64 6.85
N SER A 240 -2.21 29.44 5.79
CA SER A 240 -2.07 30.90 5.89
C SER A 240 -3.25 31.52 6.65
N ARG A 241 -4.50 31.17 6.28
CA ARG A 241 -5.70 31.71 6.96
C ARG A 241 -5.81 31.30 8.43
N ILE A 242 -5.42 30.07 8.77
CA ILE A 242 -5.41 29.62 10.17
C ILE A 242 -4.38 30.41 10.97
N MET A 243 -3.19 30.65 10.40
CA MET A 243 -2.11 31.41 11.04
C MET A 243 -2.46 32.89 11.21
N GLU A 244 -2.99 33.54 10.18
CA GLU A 244 -3.41 34.95 10.19
C GLU A 244 -4.46 35.22 11.27
N ARG A 245 -5.39 34.28 11.49
CA ARG A 245 -6.42 34.38 12.53
C ARG A 245 -5.94 33.96 13.93
N ASN A 246 -4.67 33.57 14.07
CA ASN A 246 -4.08 33.04 15.31
C ASN A 246 -4.97 32.00 16.00
N GLN A 247 -5.51 31.08 15.20
CA GLN A 247 -6.60 30.20 15.59
C GLN A 247 -6.13 29.11 16.57
N LYS A 248 -6.79 29.03 17.74
CA LYS A 248 -6.50 28.01 18.77
C LYS A 248 -6.86 26.58 18.33
N TYR A 249 -7.86 26.42 17.46
CA TYR A 249 -8.35 25.11 16.99
C TYR A 249 -7.81 24.69 15.62
N GLY A 250 -6.69 25.27 15.17
CA GLY A 250 -6.23 25.11 13.79
C GLY A 250 -6.14 23.66 13.28
N ASN A 251 -5.62 22.73 14.09
CA ASN A 251 -5.52 21.31 13.71
C ASN A 251 -6.89 20.65 13.52
N LEU A 252 -7.87 21.02 14.36
CA LEU A 252 -9.22 20.46 14.30
C LEU A 252 -9.97 21.02 13.10
N ILE A 253 -9.80 22.32 12.80
CA ILE A 253 -10.35 22.95 11.60
C ILE A 253 -9.76 22.32 10.34
N PHE A 254 -8.43 22.15 10.29
CA PHE A 254 -7.79 21.46 9.18
C PHE A 254 -8.33 20.05 8.99
N LYS A 255 -8.32 19.22 10.04
CA LYS A 255 -8.84 17.85 9.96
C LYS A 255 -10.31 17.82 9.55
N LYS A 256 -11.13 18.74 10.06
CA LYS A 256 -12.55 18.84 9.72
C LYS A 256 -12.75 19.13 8.23
N LEU A 257 -12.02 20.09 7.68
CA LEU A 257 -12.04 20.38 6.25
C LEU A 257 -11.52 19.21 5.43
N LEU A 258 -10.45 18.55 5.88
CA LEU A 258 -9.88 17.39 5.21
C LEU A 258 -10.87 16.21 5.15
N TYR A 259 -11.63 15.99 6.22
CA TYR A 259 -12.71 15.00 6.26
C TYR A 259 -13.85 15.36 5.30
N LEU A 260 -14.31 16.62 5.30
CA LEU A 260 -15.32 17.07 4.35
C LEU A 260 -14.85 16.90 2.90
N TYR A 261 -13.57 17.17 2.63
CA TYR A 261 -12.96 16.97 1.32
C TYR A 261 -12.94 15.50 0.93
N ALA A 262 -12.50 14.64 1.85
CA ALA A 262 -12.47 13.20 1.65
C ALA A 262 -13.88 12.63 1.45
N ASP A 263 -14.87 13.09 2.22
CA ASP A 263 -16.27 12.66 2.13
C ASP A 263 -16.88 12.99 0.75
N ASN A 264 -16.64 14.22 0.26
CA ASN A 264 -17.02 14.60 -1.10
C ASN A 264 -16.30 13.74 -2.15
N LEU A 265 -15.01 13.47 -1.97
CA LEU A 265 -14.25 12.62 -2.89
C LEU A 265 -14.75 11.16 -2.86
N CYS A 266 -15.15 10.65 -1.70
CA CYS A 266 -15.80 9.35 -1.53
C CYS A 266 -17.08 9.25 -2.36
N SER A 267 -17.97 10.24 -2.27
CA SER A 267 -19.18 10.32 -3.10
C SER A 267 -18.84 10.34 -4.60
N LEU A 268 -17.87 11.16 -5.01
CA LEU A 268 -17.52 11.34 -6.42
C LEU A 268 -16.81 10.13 -7.05
N LYS A 269 -16.09 9.34 -6.24
CA LYS A 269 -15.26 8.22 -6.70
C LYS A 269 -15.76 6.85 -6.23
N ASN A 270 -16.91 6.80 -5.55
CA ASN A 270 -17.55 5.60 -5.03
C ASN A 270 -16.67 4.83 -4.03
N TYR A 271 -15.99 5.52 -3.12
CA TYR A 271 -15.35 4.87 -1.98
C TYR A 271 -16.39 4.58 -0.89
N ASN A 272 -16.27 3.43 -0.21
CA ASN A 272 -17.22 3.02 0.82
C ASN A 272 -16.90 3.57 2.21
N ALA A 273 -15.65 4.00 2.44
CA ALA A 273 -15.20 4.50 3.73
C ALA A 273 -13.92 5.34 3.59
N MET A 274 -13.65 6.14 4.63
CA MET A 274 -12.36 6.78 4.85
C MET A 274 -11.53 5.99 5.86
N VAL A 275 -10.20 6.08 5.78
CA VAL A 275 -9.28 5.45 6.76
C VAL A 275 -8.39 6.53 7.37
N THR A 276 -8.23 6.52 8.70
CA THR A 276 -7.27 7.38 9.40
C THR A 276 -6.37 6.57 10.33
N GLY A 277 -5.17 7.09 10.56
CA GLY A 277 -4.21 6.56 11.55
C GLY A 277 -4.43 7.11 12.96
N GLU A 278 -5.64 7.53 13.33
CA GLU A 278 -5.89 8.12 14.65
C GLU A 278 -5.94 7.06 15.76
N SER A 279 -5.31 7.39 16.90
CA SER A 279 -5.28 6.65 18.16
C SER A 279 -5.67 7.55 19.34
N ILE A 280 -6.52 7.05 20.24
CA ILE A 280 -7.00 7.83 21.38
C ILE A 280 -5.84 8.13 22.33
N GLY A 281 -5.67 9.40 22.70
CA GLY A 281 -4.72 9.81 23.73
C GLY A 281 -3.25 9.87 23.30
N GLN A 282 -2.91 9.49 22.05
CA GLN A 282 -1.55 9.57 21.53
C GLN A 282 -1.07 11.01 21.31
N VAL A 283 -1.96 11.89 20.84
CA VAL A 283 -1.74 13.34 20.77
C VAL A 283 -2.94 14.06 21.37
N SER A 284 -2.71 15.26 21.88
CA SER A 284 -3.71 16.01 22.63
C SER A 284 -4.92 16.45 21.80
N SER A 285 -4.84 16.36 20.46
CA SER A 285 -5.96 16.58 19.55
C SER A 285 -6.89 15.37 19.38
N GLN A 286 -6.50 14.18 19.85
CA GLN A 286 -7.21 12.91 19.64
C GLN A 286 -7.93 12.45 20.92
N THR A 287 -8.76 13.32 21.49
CA THR A 287 -9.73 12.97 22.55
C THR A 287 -11.03 12.46 21.93
N LEU A 288 -11.82 11.68 22.69
CA LEU A 288 -13.14 11.21 22.23
C LEU A 288 -14.06 12.37 21.82
N GLU A 289 -14.00 13.48 22.56
CA GLU A 289 -14.78 14.68 22.26
C GLU A 289 -14.38 15.29 20.92
N ASN A 290 -13.08 15.44 20.66
CA ASN A 290 -12.58 15.95 19.38
C ASN A 290 -12.91 14.99 18.23
N LEU A 291 -12.78 13.67 18.42
CA LEU A 291 -13.14 12.68 17.39
C LEU A 291 -14.63 12.72 17.06
N ARG A 292 -15.50 12.93 18.06
CA ARG A 292 -16.94 13.16 17.86
C ARG A 292 -17.17 14.43 17.05
N SER A 293 -16.53 15.54 17.42
CA SER A 293 -16.66 16.83 16.73
C SER A 293 -16.17 16.77 15.28
N LEU A 294 -15.06 16.06 15.01
CA LEU A 294 -14.55 15.85 13.66
C LEU A 294 -15.51 15.02 12.80
N SER A 295 -16.06 13.95 13.36
CA SER A 295 -16.94 13.00 12.64
C SER A 295 -18.35 13.54 12.41
N HIS A 296 -18.81 14.55 13.15
CA HIS A 296 -20.16 15.09 13.03
C HIS A 296 -20.43 15.71 11.64
N GLY A 297 -21.46 15.27 10.93
CA GLY A 297 -21.76 15.79 9.58
C GLY A 297 -20.81 15.27 8.50
N ILE A 298 -20.27 14.07 8.69
CA ILE A 298 -19.55 13.28 7.69
C ILE A 298 -20.39 12.04 7.42
N ASP A 299 -20.73 11.77 6.16
CA ASP A 299 -21.66 10.70 5.81
C ASP A 299 -20.97 9.33 5.69
N HIS A 300 -19.75 9.30 5.15
CA HIS A 300 -19.02 8.05 5.00
C HIS A 300 -18.39 7.58 6.32
N PRO A 301 -18.36 6.27 6.61
CA PRO A 301 -17.68 5.72 7.77
C PRO A 301 -16.18 6.10 7.80
N ILE A 302 -15.69 6.49 8.98
CA ILE A 302 -14.26 6.74 9.22
C ILE A 302 -13.68 5.58 10.03
N LEU A 303 -12.92 4.73 9.35
CA LEU A 303 -12.23 3.59 9.93
C LEU A 303 -10.97 4.07 10.65
N ARG A 304 -10.84 3.72 11.94
CA ARG A 304 -9.68 4.06 12.80
C ARG A 304 -9.03 2.78 13.33
N PRO A 305 -8.27 2.02 12.52
CA PRO A 305 -7.72 0.73 12.93
C PRO A 305 -6.77 0.80 14.13
N LEU A 306 -6.17 1.98 14.36
CA LEU A 306 -5.19 2.22 15.42
C LEU A 306 -5.81 2.80 16.70
N ILE A 307 -7.14 2.88 16.79
CA ILE A 307 -7.83 3.64 17.85
C ILE A 307 -7.43 3.27 19.28
N GLY A 308 -7.03 2.00 19.49
CA GLY A 308 -6.60 1.46 20.78
C GLY A 308 -5.14 0.99 20.81
N PHE A 309 -4.32 1.37 19.82
CA PHE A 309 -2.90 1.05 19.79
C PHE A 309 -2.09 2.15 20.49
N ASP A 310 -1.09 1.76 21.27
CA ASP A 310 -0.07 2.68 21.75
C ASP A 310 1.04 2.91 20.70
N LYS A 311 1.94 3.86 20.99
CA LYS A 311 3.02 4.24 20.07
C LYS A 311 4.04 3.11 19.85
N ASP A 312 4.33 2.31 20.86
CA ASP A 312 5.32 1.25 20.77
C ASP A 312 4.77 0.07 19.97
N GLU A 313 3.48 -0.23 20.11
CA GLU A 313 2.75 -1.19 19.26
C GLU A 313 2.77 -0.75 17.79
N ILE A 314 2.47 0.52 17.50
CA ILE A 314 2.51 1.07 16.13
C ILE A 314 3.92 0.95 15.53
N VAL A 315 4.95 1.34 16.30
CA VAL A 315 6.35 1.29 15.86
C VAL A 315 6.80 -0.16 15.63
N SER A 316 6.54 -1.04 16.59
CA SER A 316 6.89 -2.45 16.52
C SER A 316 6.25 -3.11 15.29
N LYS A 317 4.95 -2.90 15.09
CA LYS A 317 4.22 -3.46 13.95
C LYS A 317 4.70 -2.89 12.62
N SER A 318 4.98 -1.60 12.56
CA SER A 318 5.52 -0.96 11.35
C SER A 318 6.90 -1.51 10.97
N ARG A 319 7.74 -1.83 11.97
CA ARG A 319 9.06 -2.45 11.76
C ARG A 319 8.93 -3.89 11.27
N GLU A 320 8.06 -4.68 11.89
CA GLU A 320 7.77 -6.06 11.48
C GLU A 320 7.34 -6.13 10.00
N LEU A 321 6.50 -5.20 9.57
CA LEU A 321 6.02 -5.09 8.18
C LEU A 321 7.06 -4.44 7.25
N GLY A 322 8.09 -3.83 7.82
CA GLY A 322 9.10 -3.04 7.11
C GLY A 322 8.51 -1.86 6.35
N ILE A 323 7.48 -1.23 6.90
CA ILE A 323 6.90 0.04 6.42
C ILE A 323 7.28 1.22 7.31
N PHE A 324 7.99 0.95 8.41
CA PHE A 324 8.49 1.94 9.35
C PHE A 324 9.42 2.97 8.69
N GLU A 325 9.29 4.22 9.11
CA GLU A 325 10.16 5.33 8.78
C GLU A 325 10.79 5.92 10.06
N TYR A 326 12.10 6.12 10.03
CA TYR A 326 12.85 6.75 11.13
C TYR A 326 12.69 8.27 11.20
N ASN A 327 12.24 8.91 10.12
CA ASN A 327 12.20 10.36 10.01
C ASN A 327 11.20 10.98 11.00
N HIS A 328 11.77 11.69 11.97
CA HIS A 328 11.11 12.53 12.97
C HIS A 328 10.73 13.92 12.44
N LEU A 329 10.40 14.07 11.16
CA LEU A 329 9.75 15.31 10.72
C LEU A 329 8.39 15.31 11.41
N GLY A 330 8.27 16.09 12.49
CA GLY A 330 7.06 16.19 13.30
C GLY A 330 5.84 16.35 12.39
N GLU A 331 4.70 15.78 12.78
CA GLU A 331 3.48 15.89 11.98
C GLU A 331 3.31 17.36 11.55
N PHE A 332 3.23 17.62 10.25
CA PHE A 332 3.07 19.00 9.74
C PHE A 332 1.78 19.67 10.28
N CYS A 333 0.87 18.89 10.89
CA CYS A 333 -0.18 19.39 11.79
C CYS A 333 0.37 20.37 12.86
N SER A 334 1.61 20.22 13.31
CA SER A 334 2.26 21.12 14.26
C SER A 334 2.44 22.56 13.74
N ILE A 335 2.46 22.77 12.41
CA ILE A 335 2.50 24.12 11.80
C ILE A 335 1.21 24.89 12.12
N VAL A 336 0.11 24.18 12.33
CA VAL A 336 -1.24 24.74 12.35
C VAL A 336 -1.75 24.95 13.79
N SER A 337 -0.96 24.66 14.83
CA SER A 337 -1.38 24.90 16.22
C SER A 337 -0.27 25.36 17.17
N LYS A 338 -0.56 26.41 17.96
CA LYS A 338 0.27 26.82 19.12
C LYS A 338 -0.03 26.03 20.41
N ARG A 339 -1.20 25.38 20.52
CA ARG A 339 -1.65 24.63 21.72
C ARG A 339 -2.52 23.42 21.33
N PRO A 340 -1.95 22.22 21.16
CA PRO A 340 -2.69 21.08 20.58
C PRO A 340 -3.71 20.39 21.50
N GLY A 341 -3.85 20.79 22.79
CA GLY A 341 -4.67 20.09 23.80
C GLY A 341 -6.02 20.69 24.16
N VAL A 342 -6.62 21.48 23.27
CA VAL A 342 -7.94 22.07 23.52
C VAL A 342 -9.02 21.07 23.10
N ARG A 343 -9.90 20.71 24.05
CA ARG A 343 -11.15 19.99 23.77
C ARG A 343 -12.12 20.94 23.08
N VAL A 344 -12.82 20.48 22.05
CA VAL A 344 -13.79 21.29 21.33
C VAL A 344 -15.11 20.55 21.18
N SER A 345 -16.20 21.20 21.55
CA SER A 345 -17.54 20.70 21.27
C SER A 345 -17.88 20.81 19.78
N VAL A 346 -18.92 20.10 19.35
CA VAL A 346 -19.42 20.15 17.97
C VAL A 346 -19.81 21.58 17.60
N ASP A 347 -20.53 22.28 18.48
CA ASP A 347 -21.04 23.62 18.22
C ASP A 347 -19.91 24.66 18.13
N GLU A 348 -18.93 24.59 19.02
CA GLU A 348 -17.74 25.45 18.95
C GLU A 348 -16.99 25.26 17.65
N LEU A 349 -16.73 24.00 17.24
CA LEU A 349 -16.03 23.73 15.98
C LEU A 349 -16.85 24.20 14.78
N ASN A 350 -18.16 23.95 14.76
CA ASN A 350 -19.05 24.41 13.68
C ASN A 350 -19.09 25.94 13.57
N ASN A 351 -19.03 26.66 14.69
CA ASN A 351 -18.97 28.13 14.69
C ASN A 351 -17.66 28.62 14.06
N GLU A 352 -16.53 28.00 14.37
CA GLU A 352 -15.24 28.32 13.75
C GLU A 352 -15.21 27.99 12.26
N MET A 353 -15.85 26.88 11.86
CA MET A 353 -15.92 26.45 10.46
C MET A 353 -16.64 27.46 9.54
N ARG A 354 -17.43 28.41 10.06
CA ARG A 354 -18.05 29.48 9.24
C ARG A 354 -17.03 30.39 8.55
N TYR A 355 -15.80 30.43 9.04
CA TYR A 355 -14.72 31.25 8.48
C TYR A 355 -13.83 30.49 7.48
N TYR A 356 -14.06 29.19 7.29
CA TYR A 356 -13.23 28.34 6.44
C TYR A 356 -14.10 27.53 5.49
N ASN A 357 -13.63 27.34 4.26
CA ASN A 357 -14.34 26.56 3.25
C ASN A 357 -13.41 25.49 2.67
N ILE A 358 -14.00 24.41 2.16
CA ILE A 358 -13.31 23.32 1.48
C ILE A 358 -12.50 23.81 0.27
N ASP A 359 -12.94 24.87 -0.39
CA ASP A 359 -12.29 25.46 -1.56
C ASP A 359 -10.89 26.02 -1.28
N LEU A 360 -10.53 26.14 0.01
CA LEU A 360 -9.17 26.48 0.46
C LEU A 360 -8.17 25.34 0.26
N MET A 361 -8.67 24.14 -0.06
CA MET A 361 -7.86 22.99 -0.44
C MET A 361 -8.22 22.57 -1.85
N LYS A 362 -7.22 22.53 -2.72
CA LYS A 362 -7.42 22.22 -4.15
C LYS A 362 -6.60 21.01 -4.53
N THR A 363 -7.17 20.11 -5.34
CA THR A 363 -6.40 19.02 -5.95
C THR A 363 -5.27 19.63 -6.76
N SER A 364 -4.04 19.34 -6.39
CA SER A 364 -2.85 19.79 -7.11
C SER A 364 -2.37 18.70 -8.06
N LEU A 365 -2.48 17.43 -7.67
CA LEU A 365 -2.01 16.29 -8.45
C LEU A 365 -2.83 15.03 -8.14
N VAL A 366 -3.06 14.22 -9.17
CA VAL A 366 -3.53 12.84 -9.04
C VAL A 366 -2.60 11.97 -9.86
N LEU A 367 -2.02 10.94 -9.24
CA LEU A 367 -1.12 10.00 -9.92
C LEU A 367 -1.44 8.57 -9.53
N LYS A 368 -1.11 7.62 -10.43
CA LYS A 368 -1.14 6.20 -10.10
C LYS A 368 0.15 5.78 -9.42
N TYR A 369 0.07 4.77 -8.55
CA TYR A 369 1.23 4.19 -7.89
C TYR A 369 2.30 3.75 -8.90
N SER A 370 1.91 3.17 -10.03
CA SER A 370 2.80 2.82 -11.14
C SER A 370 3.63 4.01 -11.69
N GLU A 371 3.22 5.24 -11.45
CA GLU A 371 3.92 6.47 -11.85
C GLU A 371 4.82 7.05 -10.74
N ILE A 372 4.76 6.53 -9.52
CA ILE A 372 5.35 7.15 -8.32
C ILE A 372 6.85 7.42 -8.45
N ASN A 373 7.59 6.49 -9.07
CA ASN A 373 9.04 6.60 -9.25
C ASN A 373 9.42 7.76 -10.18
N ASN A 374 8.56 8.09 -11.15
CA ASN A 374 8.80 9.25 -12.00
C ASN A 374 8.74 10.54 -11.19
N TYR A 375 7.77 10.67 -10.28
CA TYR A 375 7.64 11.84 -9.41
C TYR A 375 8.75 11.93 -8.36
N ILE A 376 9.08 10.81 -7.70
CA ILE A 376 10.19 10.75 -6.72
C ILE A 376 11.51 11.16 -7.37
N ASN A 377 11.81 10.63 -8.56
CA ASN A 377 13.04 10.97 -9.29
C ASN A 377 13.04 12.41 -9.79
N ALA A 378 11.89 12.91 -10.24
CA ALA A 378 11.73 14.29 -10.67
C ALA A 378 11.96 15.30 -9.53
N MET A 379 11.53 14.98 -8.31
CA MET A 379 11.77 15.82 -7.13
C MET A 379 13.25 15.84 -6.69
N LYS A 380 14.03 14.79 -7.02
CA LYS A 380 15.44 14.68 -6.61
C LYS A 380 16.43 15.57 -7.38
N SER A 381 16.11 16.08 -8.57
CA SER A 381 17.00 17.02 -9.29
C SER A 381 16.34 17.73 -10.47
N SER A 382 17.00 18.82 -10.90
CA SER A 382 16.68 19.73 -12.03
C SER A 382 15.73 20.91 -11.74
N PHE A 383 15.55 21.29 -10.47
CA PHE A 383 14.99 22.59 -10.15
C PHE A 383 16.00 23.68 -10.51
N ILE A 384 15.59 24.65 -11.31
CA ILE A 384 16.42 25.82 -11.63
C ILE A 384 15.82 27.07 -10.99
N ARG A 385 16.71 27.90 -10.44
CA ARG A 385 16.35 29.20 -9.84
C ARG A 385 16.28 30.30 -10.88
N ASP A 386 17.06 30.19 -11.95
CA ASP A 386 17.12 31.13 -13.06
C ASP A 386 16.73 30.38 -14.34
N ILE A 387 16.01 31.06 -15.24
CA ILE A 387 15.57 30.50 -16.52
C ILE A 387 16.56 30.95 -17.60
N PRO A 388 17.20 30.04 -18.36
CA PRO A 388 18.06 30.41 -19.48
C PRO A 388 17.29 31.24 -20.51
N ASP A 389 17.92 32.27 -21.08
CA ASP A 389 17.26 33.21 -22.00
C ASP A 389 16.79 32.54 -23.30
N ASP A 390 17.45 31.46 -23.72
CA ASP A 390 17.14 30.68 -24.92
C ASP A 390 16.18 29.50 -24.64
N ALA A 391 15.74 29.32 -23.40
CA ALA A 391 14.89 28.20 -23.04
C ALA A 391 13.46 28.36 -23.55
N VAL A 392 12.89 27.25 -24.03
CA VAL A 392 11.45 27.17 -24.32
C VAL A 392 10.71 26.94 -23.01
N VAL A 393 9.95 27.94 -22.55
CA VAL A 393 9.24 27.87 -21.27
C VAL A 393 7.81 27.34 -21.46
N MET A 394 7.43 26.37 -20.63
CA MET A 394 6.16 25.65 -20.72
C MET A 394 5.38 25.77 -19.40
N ASP A 395 4.18 26.34 -19.46
CA ASP A 395 3.27 26.50 -18.33
C ASP A 395 2.28 25.33 -18.25
N LEU A 396 2.38 24.54 -17.17
CA LEU A 396 1.54 23.36 -16.94
C LEU A 396 0.35 23.61 -15.99
N ARG A 397 0.03 24.89 -15.73
CA ARG A 397 -1.15 25.26 -14.95
C ARG A 397 -2.41 25.15 -15.82
N PRO A 398 -3.60 25.01 -15.22
CA PRO A 398 -4.85 25.09 -15.95
C PRO A 398 -4.93 26.36 -16.81
N ALA A 399 -5.54 26.26 -17.99
CA ALA A 399 -5.67 27.39 -18.93
C ALA A 399 -6.29 28.63 -18.28
N SER A 400 -7.22 28.45 -17.34
CA SER A 400 -7.83 29.54 -16.57
C SER A 400 -6.83 30.35 -15.73
N ASP A 401 -5.74 29.74 -15.26
CA ASP A 401 -4.68 30.42 -14.52
C ASP A 401 -3.72 31.13 -15.47
N TYR A 402 -3.38 30.50 -16.59
CA TYR A 402 -2.51 31.06 -17.62
C TYR A 402 -3.07 32.37 -18.19
N ILE A 403 -4.38 32.42 -18.44
CA ILE A 403 -5.07 33.64 -18.91
C ILE A 403 -4.93 34.79 -17.89
N LYS A 404 -4.94 34.50 -16.59
CA LYS A 404 -4.86 35.53 -15.54
C LYS A 404 -3.46 36.13 -15.41
N TRP A 405 -2.42 35.33 -15.67
CA TRP A 405 -1.01 35.71 -15.57
C TRP A 405 -0.16 34.57 -16.13
N HIS A 406 0.90 34.83 -16.90
CA HIS A 406 1.86 33.82 -17.37
C HIS A 406 3.19 34.45 -17.76
N LEU A 407 4.29 33.69 -17.83
CA LEU A 407 5.54 34.25 -18.33
C LEU A 407 5.42 34.62 -19.83
N ASN A 408 5.80 35.83 -20.22
CA ASN A 408 5.76 36.22 -21.64
C ASN A 408 6.60 35.27 -22.49
N GLY A 409 6.05 34.81 -23.62
CA GLY A 409 6.66 33.80 -24.49
C GLY A 409 6.52 32.34 -24.03
N SER A 410 5.92 32.09 -22.86
CA SER A 410 5.66 30.71 -22.41
C SER A 410 4.46 30.07 -23.12
N LEU A 411 4.49 28.76 -23.31
CA LEU A 411 3.42 27.99 -23.93
C LEU A 411 2.58 27.26 -22.86
N ASN A 412 1.25 27.40 -22.87
CA ASN A 412 0.39 26.62 -21.99
C ASN A 412 0.17 25.20 -22.52
N ILE A 413 0.41 24.19 -21.70
CA ILE A 413 0.25 22.79 -22.09
C ILE A 413 -0.21 21.92 -20.92
N ASP A 414 -1.14 21.00 -21.18
CA ASP A 414 -1.46 19.94 -20.22
C ASP A 414 -0.36 18.87 -20.22
N VAL A 415 0.13 18.53 -19.02
CA VAL A 415 1.15 17.49 -18.81
C VAL A 415 0.80 16.16 -19.50
N LYS A 416 -0.48 15.84 -19.66
CA LYS A 416 -0.94 14.62 -20.34
C LYS A 416 -0.64 14.61 -21.83
N ASN A 417 -0.56 15.78 -22.46
CA ASN A 417 -0.33 15.94 -23.89
C ASN A 417 1.15 15.94 -24.27
N LEU A 418 2.06 16.00 -23.29
CA LEU A 418 3.50 16.02 -23.52
C LEU A 418 3.98 14.84 -24.36
N LYS A 419 3.45 13.63 -24.15
CA LYS A 419 3.88 12.44 -24.89
C LYS A 419 3.57 12.48 -26.38
N ASN A 420 2.63 13.33 -26.79
CA ASN A 420 2.18 13.44 -28.18
C ASN A 420 2.85 14.61 -28.92
N MET A 421 3.76 15.33 -28.26
CA MET A 421 4.49 16.44 -28.85
C MET A 421 5.89 16.02 -29.28
N ASN A 422 6.34 16.57 -30.41
CA ASN A 422 7.72 16.48 -30.85
C ASN A 422 8.54 17.60 -30.20
N PHE A 423 9.60 17.20 -29.51
CA PHE A 423 10.55 18.12 -28.90
C PHE A 423 11.86 18.08 -29.66
N ASP A 424 12.38 19.27 -29.97
CA ASP A 424 13.72 19.45 -30.50
C ASP A 424 14.77 19.08 -29.43
N LYS A 425 15.69 18.17 -29.75
CA LYS A 425 16.70 17.67 -28.80
C LYS A 425 17.81 18.69 -28.51
N ASP A 426 18.00 19.67 -29.39
CA ASP A 426 19.05 20.67 -29.26
C ASP A 426 18.61 21.87 -28.41
N LYS A 427 17.33 21.94 -28.02
CA LYS A 427 16.77 23.03 -27.21
C LYS A 427 16.69 22.67 -25.73
N THR A 428 16.81 23.71 -24.90
CA THR A 428 16.53 23.63 -23.46
C THR A 428 15.07 23.94 -23.18
N TYR A 429 14.40 23.09 -22.40
CA TYR A 429 13.00 23.30 -21.99
C TYR A 429 12.91 23.55 -20.48
N VAL A 430 12.11 24.53 -20.10
CA VAL A 430 11.85 24.84 -18.68
C VAL A 430 10.35 24.78 -18.43
N PHE A 431 9.94 23.84 -17.60
CA PHE A 431 8.53 23.73 -17.22
C PHE A 431 8.28 24.50 -15.93
N TYR A 432 7.13 25.13 -15.79
CA TYR A 432 6.65 25.58 -14.50
C TYR A 432 5.18 25.22 -14.29
N CYS A 433 4.84 24.96 -13.04
CA CYS A 433 3.46 24.87 -12.58
C CYS A 433 3.39 25.55 -11.21
N ARG A 434 2.20 25.59 -10.60
CA ARG A 434 1.99 26.28 -9.31
C ARG A 434 3.07 25.94 -8.27
N LYS A 435 3.36 24.64 -8.09
CA LYS A 435 4.26 24.16 -7.03
C LYS A 435 5.48 23.39 -7.51
N GLY A 436 5.64 23.18 -8.81
CA GLY A 436 6.79 22.46 -9.37
C GLY A 436 6.55 20.98 -9.68
N LEU A 437 5.40 20.38 -9.31
CA LEU A 437 5.13 18.95 -9.50
C LEU A 437 5.01 18.51 -10.95
N ASN A 438 3.97 19.02 -11.62
CA ASN A 438 3.71 18.71 -13.02
C ASN A 438 4.93 19.12 -13.86
N SER A 439 5.60 20.21 -13.49
CA SER A 439 6.78 20.68 -14.21
C SER A 439 8.01 19.81 -13.97
N ALA A 440 8.24 19.34 -12.75
CA ALA A 440 9.28 18.35 -12.47
C ALA A 440 9.02 17.05 -13.23
N TYR A 441 7.79 16.55 -13.21
CA TYR A 441 7.38 15.34 -13.92
C TYR A 441 7.54 15.48 -15.44
N ALA A 442 7.07 16.59 -16.01
CA ALA A 442 7.25 16.92 -17.42
C ALA A 442 8.72 16.96 -17.82
N ALA A 443 9.53 17.68 -17.04
CA ALA A 443 10.96 17.76 -17.27
C ALA A 443 11.63 16.37 -17.18
N SER A 444 11.21 15.53 -16.24
CA SER A 444 11.70 14.15 -16.13
C SER A 444 11.34 13.29 -17.35
N ILE A 445 10.15 13.46 -17.95
CA ILE A 445 9.76 12.72 -19.16
C ILE A 445 10.70 13.07 -20.31
N LEU A 446 10.94 14.36 -20.54
CA LEU A 446 11.81 14.82 -21.62
C LEU A 446 13.27 14.39 -21.40
N ARG A 447 13.79 14.50 -20.17
CA ARG A 447 15.15 14.05 -19.84
C ARG A 447 15.37 12.56 -20.12
N LYS A 448 14.37 11.70 -19.86
CA LYS A 448 14.44 10.27 -20.20
C LYS A 448 14.61 10.02 -21.70
N ASN A 449 14.16 10.95 -22.54
CA ASN A 449 14.30 10.88 -23.99
C ASN A 449 15.56 11.62 -24.51
N GLY A 450 16.48 11.98 -23.61
CA GLY A 450 17.73 12.66 -23.94
C GLY A 450 17.60 14.17 -24.20
N ILE A 451 16.48 14.79 -23.83
CA ILE A 451 16.25 16.23 -24.03
C ILE A 451 16.68 17.01 -22.79
N ASN A 452 17.30 18.17 -22.98
CA ASN A 452 17.69 19.05 -21.88
C ASN A 452 16.45 19.75 -21.29
N ALA A 453 15.95 19.27 -20.14
CA ALA A 453 14.74 19.79 -19.53
C ALA A 453 14.87 20.01 -18.03
N TYR A 454 14.38 21.15 -17.55
CA TYR A 454 14.40 21.59 -16.16
C TYR A 454 13.01 22.00 -15.71
N TYR A 455 12.85 22.22 -14.41
CA TYR A 455 11.60 22.75 -13.88
C TYR A 455 11.82 23.87 -12.88
N THR A 456 10.78 24.70 -12.74
CA THR A 456 10.70 25.71 -11.71
C THR A 456 9.25 25.83 -11.19
N THR A 457 9.00 26.74 -10.25
CA THR A 457 7.65 27.00 -9.69
C THR A 457 7.13 28.35 -10.15
N GLU A 458 5.81 28.50 -10.21
CA GLU A 458 5.16 29.80 -10.50
C GLU A 458 5.71 30.92 -9.61
N ASN A 459 5.88 30.66 -8.30
CA ASN A 459 6.45 31.65 -7.38
C ASN A 459 7.86 32.07 -7.77
N ASN A 460 8.71 31.13 -8.21
CA ASN A 460 10.04 31.46 -8.67
C ASN A 460 10.00 32.27 -9.98
N VAL A 461 9.13 31.90 -10.93
CA VAL A 461 8.94 32.67 -12.18
C VAL A 461 8.48 34.10 -11.88
N LYS A 462 7.48 34.27 -11.01
CA LYS A 462 6.98 35.58 -10.55
C LYS A 462 8.07 36.42 -9.91
N ARG A 463 8.98 35.80 -9.15
CA ARG A 463 10.10 36.50 -8.54
C ARG A 463 11.12 37.01 -9.56
N LEU A 464 11.44 36.20 -10.58
CA LEU A 464 12.40 36.57 -11.63
C LEU A 464 11.85 37.61 -12.60
N LYS A 465 10.57 37.48 -12.96
CA LYS A 465 9.90 38.27 -14.00
C LYS A 465 8.52 38.72 -13.47
N PRO A 466 8.49 39.67 -12.51
CA PRO A 466 7.27 40.09 -11.83
C PRO A 466 6.22 40.71 -12.77
N ASN A 467 6.65 41.26 -13.92
CA ASN A 467 5.79 41.86 -14.94
C ASN A 467 5.54 40.88 -16.10
N SER A 468 4.80 39.80 -15.89
CA SER A 468 4.43 38.90 -16.99
C SER A 468 2.92 38.60 -17.01
N LEU A 469 2.38 38.17 -18.15
CA LEU A 469 1.59 38.99 -19.09
C LEU A 469 2.43 40.08 -19.75
#